data_AF-A0A8C5SV11-F1
#
_entry.id   AF-A0A8C5SV11-F1
#
_cell.length_a   1.000
_cell.length_b   1.000
_cell.length_c   1.000
_cell.angle_alpha   90.00
_cell.angle_beta   90.00
_cell.angle_gamma   90.00
#
_symmetry.space_group_name_H-M   'P 1'
#
loop_
_entity.id
_entity.type
_entity.pdbx_description
1 polymer ?
#
loop_
_entity_poly.entity_id
_entity_poly.type
_entity_poly.pdbx_seq_one_letter_code
_entity_poly.pdbx_strand_id
1 'polypeptide(L)' 'MKDDDNFSSEADTAVCEMTRGTPLLAQVTNYDSATGLPLIQLWSMIGDESSLVYRQMVSSLVASL' A
#
# COMPACT_ATOMS: atom_id res chain seq x y z
N MET A 1 20.69 -15.50 1.05
CA MET A 1 19.70 -15.28 2.11
C MET A 1 18.79 -14.19 1.60
N LYS A 2 17.49 -14.45 1.55
CA LYS A 2 16.51 -13.66 0.79
C LYS A 2 15.71 -12.84 1.80
N ASP A 3 16.39 -11.90 2.46
CA ASP A 3 15.80 -11.00 3.47
C ASP A 3 15.72 -9.54 2.98
N ASP A 4 16.09 -9.27 1.72
CA ASP A 4 16.12 -7.90 1.17
C ASP A 4 14.81 -7.47 0.48
N ASP A 5 13.81 -8.36 0.34
CA ASP A 5 12.51 -8.06 -0.28
C ASP A 5 11.42 -7.70 0.75
N ASN A 6 11.74 -7.67 2.05
CA ASN A 6 10.78 -7.34 3.09
C ASN A 6 10.70 -5.82 3.28
N PHE A 7 9.47 -5.29 3.36
CA PHE A 7 9.23 -3.93 3.81
C PHE A 7 9.80 -3.73 5.23
N SER A 8 10.13 -2.49 5.58
CA SER A 8 10.48 -2.16 6.97
C SER A 8 9.26 -2.37 7.88
N SER A 9 9.50 -2.66 9.16
CA SER A 9 8.43 -2.79 10.16
C SER A 9 7.55 -1.54 10.27
N GLU A 10 8.14 -0.37 10.01
CA GLU A 10 7.44 0.91 9.96
C GLU A 10 6.51 1.01 8.74
N ALA A 11 6.96 0.55 7.56
CA ALA A 11 6.12 0.48 6.38
C ALA A 11 4.95 -0.51 6.58
N ASP A 12 5.20 -1.68 7.16
CA ASP A 12 4.15 -2.65 7.50
C ASP A 12 3.11 -2.08 8.47
N THR A 13 3.58 -1.38 9.51
CA THR A 13 2.70 -0.72 10.50
C THR A 13 1.84 0.35 9.83
N ALA A 14 2.44 1.19 8.98
CA ALA A 14 1.71 2.24 8.26
C ALA A 14 0.64 1.65 7.32
N VAL A 15 0.95 0.56 6.61
CA VAL A 15 -0.05 -0.15 5.77
C VAL A 15 -1.21 -0.65 6.62
N CYS A 16 -0.91 -1.26 7.75
CA CYS A 16 -1.93 -1.77 8.66
C CYS A 16 -2.81 -0.65 9.20
N GLU A 17 -2.24 0.50 9.60
CA GLU A 17 -3.00 1.63 10.12
C GLU A 17 -3.89 2.27 9.06
N MET A 18 -3.36 2.47 7.84
CA MET A 18 -4.11 3.09 6.75
C MET A 18 -5.27 2.24 6.23
N THR A 19 -5.16 0.91 6.34
CA THR A 19 -6.14 -0.03 5.80
C THR A 19 -7.14 -0.55 6.84
N ARG A 20 -6.81 -0.46 8.14
CA ARG A 20 -7.66 -1.01 9.21
C ARG A 20 -8.94 -0.20 9.36
N GLY A 21 -10.07 -0.84 9.01
CA GLY A 21 -11.40 -0.26 9.19
C GLY A 21 -11.78 0.81 8.15
N THR A 22 -10.94 1.03 7.14
CA THR A 22 -11.18 2.01 6.07
C THR A 22 -11.78 1.31 4.84
N PRO A 23 -12.82 1.86 4.21
CA PRO A 23 -13.26 1.41 2.89
C PRO A 23 -12.18 1.67 1.84
N LEU A 24 -11.77 0.62 1.12
CA LEU A 24 -10.69 0.69 0.15
C LEU A 24 -11.22 0.31 -1.24
N LEU A 25 -10.76 1.03 -2.26
CA LEU A 25 -10.91 0.64 -3.66
C LEU A 25 -9.62 -0.05 -4.11
N ALA A 26 -9.74 -1.20 -4.77
CA ALA A 26 -8.62 -1.89 -5.37
C ALA A 26 -8.84 -2.04 -6.87
N GLN A 27 -7.82 -1.72 -7.67
CA GLN A 27 -7.79 -2.00 -9.10
C GLN A 27 -6.68 -3.00 -9.36
N VAL A 28 -7.05 -4.14 -9.93
CA VAL A 28 -6.08 -5.11 -10.44
C VAL A 28 -5.46 -4.51 -11.69
N THR A 29 -4.16 -4.28 -11.65
CA THR A 29 -3.41 -3.71 -12.78
C THR A 29 -2.72 -4.79 -13.59
N ASN A 30 -2.31 -5.89 -12.94
CA ASN A 30 -1.68 -7.03 -13.60
C ASN A 30 -1.68 -8.26 -12.68
N TYR A 31 -1.04 -9.34 -13.12
CA TYR A 31 -0.74 -10.52 -12.29
C TYR A 31 0.75 -10.81 -12.34
N ASP A 32 1.32 -11.17 -11.20
CA ASP A 32 2.69 -11.66 -11.14
C ASP A 32 2.78 -13.03 -11.83
N SER A 33 3.66 -13.16 -12.82
CA SER A 33 3.74 -14.37 -13.65
C SER A 33 4.36 -15.57 -12.93
N ALA A 34 5.09 -15.35 -11.83
CA ALA A 34 5.74 -16.42 -11.08
C ALA A 34 4.81 -17.05 -10.02
N THR A 35 3.99 -16.22 -9.36
CA THR A 35 3.13 -16.62 -8.26
C THR A 35 1.65 -16.67 -8.64
N GLY A 36 1.25 -16.00 -9.72
CA GLY A 36 -0.15 -15.85 -10.11
C GLY A 36 -0.94 -14.87 -9.25
N LEU A 37 -0.30 -14.13 -8.34
CA LEU A 37 -0.97 -13.19 -7.45
C LEU A 37 -1.31 -11.87 -8.19
N PRO A 38 -2.46 -11.24 -7.89
CA PRO A 38 -2.82 -9.97 -8.51
C PRO A 38 -1.94 -8.84 -7.98
N LEU A 39 -1.41 -8.04 -8.90
CA LEU A 39 -0.83 -6.73 -8.61
C LEU A 39 -1.97 -5.72 -8.56
N ILE A 40 -2.10 -5.01 -7.44
CA ILE A 40 -3.17 -4.06 -7.20
C ILE A 40 -2.64 -2.66 -6.94
N GLN A 41 -3.38 -1.67 -7.39
CA GLN A 41 -3.34 -0.33 -6.82
C GLN A 41 -4.48 -0.19 -5.82
N LEU A 42 -4.19 0.45 -4.68
CA LEU A 42 -5.10 0.54 -3.54
C LEU A 42 -5.34 2.02 -3.19
N TRP A 43 -6.60 2.41 -3.12
CA TRP A 43 -7.03 3.77 -2.75
C TRP A 43 -7.88 3.76 -1.49
N SER A 44 -7.70 4.79 -0.68
CA SER A 44 -8.56 5.11 0.45
C SER A 44 -9.71 5.97 -0.02
N MET A 45 -10.94 5.58 0.34
CA MET A 45 -12.17 6.30 0.04
C MET A 45 -12.66 7.02 1.30
N ILE A 46 -11.84 7.91 1.86
CA ILE A 46 -12.22 8.74 3.01
C ILE A 46 -12.87 10.02 2.48
N GLY A 47 -14.19 10.14 2.66
CA GLY A 47 -14.96 11.26 2.11
C GLY A 47 -15.12 11.17 0.58
N ASP A 48 -15.24 12.31 -0.10
CA ASP A 48 -15.41 12.39 -1.57
C ASP A 48 -14.09 12.35 -2.35
N GLU A 49 -12.94 12.30 -1.66
CA GLU A 49 -11.62 12.35 -2.29
C GLU A 49 -10.93 10.98 -2.24
N SER A 50 -10.62 10.40 -3.41
CA SER A 50 -9.86 9.15 -3.50
C SER A 50 -8.35 9.44 -3.42
N SER A 51 -7.67 8.96 -2.38
CA SER A 51 -6.21 9.09 -2.25
C SER A 51 -5.50 7.74 -2.44
N LEU A 52 -4.42 7.72 -3.23
CA LEU A 52 -3.64 6.49 -3.46
C LEU A 52 -2.81 6.18 -2.20
N VAL A 53 -3.02 5.01 -1.60
CA VAL A 53 -2.39 4.60 -0.32
C VAL A 53 -0.86 4.59 -0.43
N TYR A 54 -0.31 4.11 -1.55
CA TYR A 54 1.14 4.07 -1.78
C TYR A 54 1.79 5.47 -1.83
N ARG A 55 1.11 6.48 -2.39
CA ARG A 55 1.64 7.85 -2.44
C ARG A 55 1.67 8.51 -1.07
N GLN A 56 0.65 8.25 -0.24
CA GLN A 56 0.63 8.75 1.13
C GLN A 56 1.78 8.16 1.96
N MET A 57 2.10 6.87 1.76
CA MET A 57 3.25 6.23 2.42
C MET A 57 4.57 6.87 2.04
N VAL A 58 4.83 7.01 0.73
CA VAL A 58 6.06 7.65 0.25
C VAL A 58 6.14 9.08 0.78
N SER A 59 5.03 9.83 0.77
CA SER A 59 5.02 11.20 1.29
C SER A 59 5.25 11.26 2.80
N SER A 60 4.67 10.35 3.58
CA SER A 60 4.82 10.32 5.04
C SER A 60 6.24 9.93 5.43
N LEU A 61 6.84 8.96 4.72
CA LEU A 61 8.21 8.52 4.95
C LEU A 61 9.25 9.61 4.62
N VAL A 62 9.00 10.40 3.57
CA VAL A 62 9.88 11.53 3.18
C VAL A 62 9.69 12.73 4.11
N ALA A 63 8.50 12.93 4.69
CA ALA A 63 8.23 14.01 5.63
C ALA A 63 8.80 13.77 7.05
N SER A 64 9.21 12.53 7.36
CA SER A 64 9.85 12.15 8.62
C SER A 64 11.39 12.22 8.61
N LEU A 65 11.99 12.75 7.53
CA LEU A 65 13.45 13.00 7.36
C LEU A 65 13.75 14.51 7.37
#